data_AF-A0A538MBZ1-F1
#
_entry.id   AF-A0A538MBZ1-F1
#
_cell.length_a   1.000
_cell.length_b   1.000
_cell.length_c   1.000
_cell.angle_alpha   90.00
_cell.angle_beta   90.00
_cell.angle_gamma   90.00
#
_symmetry.space_group_name_H-M   'P 1'
#
loop_
_entity.id
_entity.type
_entity.pdbx_description
1 polymer ?
#
loop_
_entity_poly.entity_id
_entity_poly.type
_entity_poly.pdbx_seq_one_letter_code
_entity_poly.pdbx_strand_id
1 'polypeptide(L)'
;MDVALSKNGARLLRAFFALVVVFLYAPILILLIFSFNNSEVPSFPLSGFTFHWYHEFLANSELRGALETSGIIAALSSAGAVVLGLLAGMALTRRRFRGKAAVSALLLSPLVIPYVVFGISLLLLFHTIGVPRSVLTVVIGHIVISVPYT
;
A
#
# COMPACT_ATOMS: atom_id res chain seq x y z
N MET A 1 22.57 -31.55 -19.01
CA MET A 1 21.17 -31.68 -18.57
C MET A 1 20.98 -30.72 -17.43
N ASP A 2 20.30 -29.60 -17.66
CA ASP A 2 20.11 -28.56 -16.64
C ASP A 2 19.56 -29.18 -15.36
N VAL A 3 20.23 -28.94 -14.24
CA VAL A 3 19.77 -29.37 -12.90
C VAL A 3 18.33 -28.89 -12.67
N ALA A 4 17.95 -27.76 -13.28
CA ALA A 4 16.61 -27.17 -13.30
C ALA A 4 15.55 -28.01 -14.05
N LEU A 5 15.92 -28.88 -14.99
CA LEU A 5 15.02 -29.74 -15.77
C LEU A 5 14.90 -31.17 -15.22
N SER A 6 15.68 -31.51 -14.19
CA SER A 6 15.56 -32.82 -13.52
C SER A 6 14.31 -32.87 -12.62
N LYS A 7 13.59 -34.00 -12.61
CA LYS A 7 12.39 -34.18 -11.75
C LYS A 7 12.68 -33.90 -10.27
N ASN A 8 13.91 -34.19 -9.82
CA ASN A 8 14.35 -33.93 -8.45
C ASN A 8 14.68 -32.44 -8.21
N GLY A 9 15.32 -31.77 -9.15
CA GLY A 9 15.57 -30.32 -9.10
C GLY A 9 14.27 -29.51 -9.08
N ALA A 10 13.27 -29.91 -9.87
CA ALA A 10 11.95 -29.28 -9.86
C ALA A 10 11.22 -29.44 -8.52
N ARG A 11 11.33 -30.61 -7.85
CA ARG A 11 10.77 -30.82 -6.51
C ARG A 11 11.47 -29.96 -5.46
N LEU A 12 12.80 -29.89 -5.50
CA LEU A 12 13.58 -29.08 -4.57
C LEU A 12 13.24 -27.59 -4.72
N LEU A 13 13.15 -27.10 -5.95
CA LEU A 13 12.78 -25.70 -6.21
C LEU A 13 11.35 -25.39 -5.74
N ARG A 14 10.40 -26.30 -5.94
CA ARG A 14 9.03 -26.16 -5.41
C ARG A 14 9.00 -26.14 -3.89
N ALA A 15 9.75 -27.02 -3.24
CA ALA A 15 9.84 -27.05 -1.78
C ALA A 15 10.47 -25.78 -1.22
N PHE A 16 11.56 -25.30 -1.84
CA PHE A 16 12.20 -24.04 -1.49
C PHE A 16 11.24 -22.85 -1.67
N PHE A 17 10.56 -22.77 -2.82
CA PHE A 17 9.55 -21.74 -3.07
C PHE A 17 8.43 -21.78 -2.01
N ALA A 18 7.89 -22.96 -1.71
CA ALA A 18 6.87 -23.12 -0.68
C ALA A 18 7.37 -22.68 0.70
N LEU A 19 8.61 -23.01 1.07
CA LEU A 19 9.22 -22.58 2.33
C LEU A 19 9.36 -21.05 2.40
N VAL A 20 9.81 -20.41 1.31
CA VAL A 20 9.91 -18.94 1.23
C VAL A 20 8.52 -18.31 1.38
N VAL A 21 7.50 -18.83 0.70
CA VAL A 21 6.13 -18.34 0.84
C VAL A 21 5.65 -18.49 2.29
N VAL A 22 5.79 -19.67 2.90
CA VAL A 22 5.39 -19.88 4.30
C VAL A 22 6.11 -18.93 5.23
N PHE A 23 7.41 -18.73 5.04
CA PHE A 23 8.21 -17.80 5.85
C PHE A 23 7.72 -16.35 5.72
N LEU A 24 7.41 -15.89 4.50
CA LEU A 24 6.89 -14.54 4.25
C LEU A 24 5.51 -14.32 4.88
N TYR A 25 4.65 -15.34 4.89
CA TYR A 25 3.31 -15.25 5.47
C TYR A 25 3.24 -15.58 6.97
N ALA A 26 4.29 -16.19 7.54
CA ALA A 26 4.32 -16.58 8.95
C ALA A 26 4.00 -15.44 9.92
N PRO A 27 4.54 -14.21 9.78
CA PRO A 27 4.19 -13.10 10.68
C PRO A 27 2.71 -12.72 10.63
N ILE A 28 2.08 -12.78 9.44
CA ILE A 28 0.66 -12.51 9.26
C ILE A 28 -0.18 -13.60 9.92
N LEU A 29 0.23 -14.86 9.78
CA LEU A 29 -0.43 -15.99 10.44
C LEU A 29 -0.31 -15.88 11.97
N ILE A 30 0.84 -15.48 12.50
CA ILE A 30 1.04 -15.24 13.93
C ILE A 30 0.12 -14.13 14.43
N LEU A 31 0.01 -13.02 13.69
CA LEU A 31 -0.92 -11.94 14.02
C LEU A 31 -2.38 -12.42 14.03
N LEU A 32 -2.76 -13.26 13.06
CA LEU A 32 -4.09 -13.87 12.99
C LEU A 32 -4.35 -14.82 14.17
N ILE A 33 -3.35 -15.58 14.62
CA ILE A 33 -3.50 -16.41 15.82
C ILE A 33 -3.71 -15.52 17.06
N PHE A 34 -2.94 -14.45 17.19
CA PHE A 34 -3.06 -13.52 18.32
C PHE A 34 -4.36 -12.71 18.30
N SER A 35 -4.99 -12.49 17.14
CA SER A 35 -6.30 -11.83 17.11
C SER A 35 -7.42 -12.62 17.77
N PHE A 36 -7.20 -13.93 18.02
CA PHE A 36 -8.09 -14.76 18.83
C PHE A 36 -7.62 -14.95 20.28
N ASN A 37 -6.53 -14.31 20.69
CA ASN A 37 -5.98 -14.47 22.03
C ASN A 37 -6.76 -13.62 23.05
N ASN A 38 -7.13 -14.23 24.17
CA ASN A 38 -7.76 -13.54 25.30
C ASN A 38 -6.71 -12.84 26.20
N SER A 39 -5.85 -12.03 25.59
CA SER A 39 -4.81 -11.23 26.24
C SER A 39 -4.56 -9.99 25.41
N GLU A 40 -4.34 -8.84 26.06
CA GLU A 40 -3.93 -7.59 25.41
C GLU A 40 -2.50 -7.67 24.84
N VAL A 41 -1.66 -8.53 25.42
CA VAL A 41 -0.27 -8.71 25.01
C VAL A 41 -0.15 -9.97 24.13
N PRO A 42 0.39 -9.86 22.90
CA PRO A 42 0.63 -11.00 22.03
C PRO A 42 1.84 -11.80 22.53
N SER A 43 1.59 -12.71 23.47
CA SER A 43 2.59 -13.60 24.05
C SER A 43 2.10 -15.05 24.05
N PHE A 44 3.06 -15.98 23.99
CA PHE A 44 2.80 -17.40 24.22
C PHE A 44 3.08 -17.78 25.68
N PRO A 45 2.35 -18.76 26.26
CA PRO A 45 1.20 -19.48 25.69
C PRO A 45 -0.05 -18.59 25.56
N LEU A 46 -0.99 -18.95 24.68
CA LEU A 46 -2.25 -18.22 24.52
C LEU A 46 -3.11 -18.37 25.79
N SER A 47 -3.68 -17.26 26.26
CA SER A 47 -4.49 -17.21 27.49
C SER A 47 -5.89 -17.79 27.31
N GLY A 48 -6.35 -17.91 26.06
CA GLY A 48 -7.65 -18.46 25.70
C GLY A 48 -8.07 -18.01 24.30
N PHE A 49 -9.05 -18.71 23.71
CA PHE A 49 -9.64 -18.34 22.43
C PHE A 49 -10.82 -17.38 22.64
N THR A 50 -10.87 -16.26 21.92
CA THR A 50 -11.94 -15.26 22.03
C THR A 50 -12.22 -14.55 20.71
N PHE A 51 -13.44 -14.01 20.57
CA PHE A 51 -13.82 -13.07 19.51
C PHE A 51 -13.98 -11.63 20.04
N HIS A 52 -13.53 -11.36 21.27
CA HIS A 52 -13.71 -10.07 21.95
C HIS A 52 -13.23 -8.88 21.11
N TRP A 53 -12.02 -8.93 20.56
CA TRP A 53 -11.44 -7.85 19.74
C TRP A 53 -12.25 -7.50 18.49
N TYR A 54 -12.90 -8.50 17.89
CA TYR A 54 -13.78 -8.28 16.74
C TYR A 54 -15.08 -7.57 17.16
N HIS A 55 -15.63 -7.91 18.34
CA HIS A 55 -16.80 -7.22 18.88
C HIS A 55 -16.47 -5.78 19.28
N GLU A 56 -15.35 -5.55 19.96
CA GLU A 56 -14.84 -4.22 20.29
C GLU A 56 -14.67 -3.35 19.03
N PHE A 57 -14.08 -3.92 17.97
CA PHE A 57 -13.97 -3.24 16.68
C PHE A 57 -15.34 -2.85 16.10
N LEU A 58 -16.32 -3.75 16.13
CA LEU A 58 -17.66 -3.49 15.59
C LEU A 58 -18.45 -2.47 16.43
N ALA A 59 -18.22 -2.44 17.74
CA ALA A 59 -18.81 -1.48 18.68
C ALA A 59 -18.17 -0.10 18.57
N ASN A 60 -16.90 -0.01 18.16
CA ASN A 60 -16.17 1.24 18.05
C ASN A 60 -16.48 1.97 16.74
N SER A 61 -17.29 3.03 16.82
CA SER A 61 -17.70 3.85 15.67
C SER A 61 -16.54 4.62 15.03
N GLU A 62 -15.53 5.02 15.81
CA GLU A 62 -14.35 5.74 15.33
C GLU A 62 -13.48 4.84 14.45
N LEU A 63 -13.20 3.61 14.88
CA LEU A 63 -12.43 2.65 14.10
C LEU A 63 -13.15 2.27 12.80
N ARG A 64 -14.48 2.11 12.86
CA ARG A 64 -15.29 1.84 11.67
C ARG A 64 -15.29 3.01 10.70
N GLY A 65 -15.42 4.25 11.19
CA GLY A 65 -15.33 5.45 10.36
C GLY A 65 -13.94 5.63 9.75
N ALA A 66 -12.88 5.28 10.47
CA ALA A 66 -11.52 5.29 9.97
C ALA A 66 -11.32 4.23 8.86
N LEU A 67 -11.88 3.03 9.01
CA LEU A 67 -11.87 1.99 7.98
C LEU A 67 -12.59 2.45 6.71
N GLU A 68 -13.79 3.03 6.86
CA GLU A 68 -14.58 3.56 5.73
C GLU A 68 -13.81 4.68 5.00
N THR A 69 -13.29 5.64 5.75
CA THR A 69 -12.48 6.75 5.19
C THR A 69 -11.26 6.21 4.44
N SER A 70 -10.56 5.23 5.01
CA SER A 70 -9.42 4.58 4.36
C SER A 70 -9.81 3.86 3.07
N GLY A 71 -10.95 3.16 3.07
CA GLY A 71 -11.50 2.50 1.89
C GLY A 71 -11.84 3.49 0.77
N ILE A 72 -12.49 4.61 1.12
CA ILE A 72 -12.81 5.69 0.16
C ILE A 72 -11.53 6.28 -0.43
N ILE A 73 -10.54 6.61 0.42
CA ILE A 73 -9.26 7.16 -0.03
C ILE A 73 -8.55 6.18 -0.95
N ALA A 74 -8.47 4.90 -0.57
CA ALA A 74 -7.82 3.87 -1.36
C ALA A 74 -8.47 3.70 -2.74
N ALA A 75 -9.82 3.64 -2.80
CA ALA A 75 -10.55 3.48 -4.05
C ALA A 75 -10.35 4.68 -4.99
N LEU A 76 -10.56 5.90 -4.48
CA LEU A 76 -10.45 7.13 -5.28
C LEU A 76 -9.00 7.38 -5.74
N SER A 77 -8.03 7.19 -4.86
CA SER A 77 -6.62 7.38 -5.19
C SER A 77 -6.12 6.34 -6.19
N SER A 78 -6.49 5.06 -6.04
CA SER A 78 -6.11 4.01 -6.99
C SER A 78 -6.71 4.27 -8.37
N ALA A 79 -8.01 4.59 -8.45
CA ALA A 79 -8.67 4.90 -9.72
C ALA A 79 -8.04 6.13 -10.40
N GLY A 80 -7.81 7.21 -9.63
CA GLY A 80 -7.18 8.43 -10.14
C GLY A 80 -5.74 8.20 -10.62
N ALA A 81 -4.93 7.47 -9.85
CA ALA A 81 -3.56 7.15 -10.21
C ALA A 81 -3.48 6.28 -11.46
N VAL A 82 -4.35 5.27 -11.61
CA VAL A 82 -4.42 4.43 -12.81
C VAL A 82 -4.78 5.24 -14.04
N VAL A 83 -5.81 6.08 -13.96
CA VAL A 83 -6.21 6.89 -15.12
C VAL A 83 -5.10 7.86 -15.52
N LEU A 84 -4.54 8.61 -14.57
CA LEU A 84 -3.50 9.59 -14.86
C LEU A 84 -2.17 8.95 -15.27
N GLY A 85 -1.75 7.89 -14.58
CA GLY A 85 -0.55 7.11 -14.87
C GLY A 85 -0.62 6.48 -16.26
N LEU A 86 -1.75 5.86 -16.61
CA LEU A 86 -1.96 5.31 -17.96
C LEU A 86 -1.87 6.40 -19.04
N LEU A 87 -2.55 7.53 -18.86
CA LEU A 87 -2.51 8.64 -19.82
C LEU A 87 -1.09 9.21 -19.96
N ALA A 88 -0.40 9.42 -18.84
CA ALA A 88 0.97 9.93 -18.82
C ALA A 88 1.97 8.95 -19.45
N GLY A 89 1.89 7.67 -19.10
CA GLY A 89 2.72 6.60 -19.64
C GLY A 89 2.51 6.41 -21.14
N MET A 90 1.26 6.45 -21.62
CA MET A 90 0.96 6.41 -23.05
C MET A 90 1.53 7.62 -23.79
N ALA A 91 1.35 8.83 -23.26
CA ALA A 91 1.87 10.06 -23.88
C ALA A 91 3.41 10.05 -23.94
N LEU A 92 4.07 9.70 -22.83
CA LEU A 92 5.52 9.64 -22.76
C LEU A 92 6.10 8.55 -23.66
N THR A 93 5.46 7.38 -23.76
CA THR A 93 6.01 6.27 -24.56
C THR A 93 5.73 6.45 -26.05
N ARG A 94 4.52 6.87 -26.42
CA ARG A 94 4.06 6.87 -27.82
C ARG A 94 4.23 8.20 -28.55
N ARG A 95 4.43 9.32 -27.84
CA ARG A 95 4.59 10.64 -28.47
C ARG A 95 6.00 11.20 -28.28
N ARG A 96 6.49 11.89 -29.29
CA ARG A 96 7.67 12.76 -29.21
C ARG A 96 7.18 14.20 -29.23
N PHE A 97 7.43 14.94 -28.15
CA PHE A 97 7.03 16.33 -28.00
C PHE A 97 8.12 17.13 -27.28
N ARG A 98 8.14 18.45 -27.50
CA ARG A 98 9.09 19.37 -26.84
C ARG A 98 8.75 19.46 -25.36
N GLY A 99 9.74 19.30 -24.48
CA GLY A 99 9.54 19.31 -23.02
C GLY A 99 9.29 17.94 -22.37
N LYS A 100 9.33 16.83 -23.13
CA LYS A 100 9.17 15.47 -22.61
C LYS A 100 10.04 15.16 -21.40
N ALA A 101 11.32 15.56 -21.43
CA ALA A 101 12.25 15.34 -20.31
C ALA A 101 11.82 16.05 -19.03
N ALA A 102 11.32 17.29 -19.13
CA ALA A 102 10.84 18.05 -17.97
C ALA A 102 9.57 17.42 -17.39
N VAL A 103 8.63 16.99 -18.24
CA VAL A 103 7.42 16.29 -17.80
C VAL A 103 7.76 14.96 -17.12
N SER A 104 8.69 14.18 -17.69
CA SER A 104 9.18 12.95 -17.07
C SER A 104 9.84 13.22 -15.72
N ALA A 105 10.69 14.25 -15.62
CA ALA A 105 11.33 14.61 -14.37
C ALA A 105 10.31 15.02 -13.29
N LEU A 106 9.27 15.79 -13.67
CA LEU A 106 8.21 16.19 -12.75
C LEU A 106 7.42 14.97 -12.26
N LEU A 107 6.99 14.09 -13.17
CA LEU A 107 6.24 12.88 -12.85
C LEU A 107 7.04 11.90 -11.98
N LEU A 108 8.35 11.80 -12.18
CA LEU A 108 9.21 10.90 -11.41
C LEU A 108 9.75 11.54 -10.13
N SER A 109 9.64 12.85 -9.96
CA SER A 109 10.18 13.58 -8.79
C SER A 109 9.71 13.04 -7.42
N PRO A 110 8.47 12.54 -7.23
CA PRO A 110 8.05 12.01 -5.95
C PRO A 110 8.86 10.77 -5.50
N LEU A 111 9.48 10.05 -6.43
CA LEU A 111 10.29 8.84 -6.14
C LEU A 111 11.58 9.15 -5.36
N VAL A 112 12.07 10.39 -5.45
CA VAL A 112 13.34 10.81 -4.85
C VAL A 112 13.11 11.47 -3.49
N ILE A 113 11.91 11.99 -3.24
CA ILE A 113 11.59 12.75 -2.03
C ILE A 113 11.15 11.77 -0.94
N PRO A 114 11.67 11.89 0.30
CA PRO A 114 11.17 11.10 1.42
C PRO A 114 9.66 11.33 1.64
N TYR A 115 8.87 10.26 1.75
CA TYR A 115 7.41 10.35 1.85
C TYR A 115 6.91 11.30 2.94
N VAL A 116 7.58 11.31 4.10
CA VAL A 116 7.22 12.22 5.21
C VAL A 116 7.40 13.68 4.81
N VAL A 117 8.52 14.02 4.16
CA VAL A 117 8.80 15.37 3.68
C VAL A 117 7.78 15.77 2.61
N PHE A 118 7.44 14.87 1.70
CA PHE A 118 6.45 15.11 0.66
C PHE A 118 5.06 15.38 1.25
N GLY A 119 4.63 14.57 2.22
CA GLY A 119 3.34 14.75 2.90
C GLY A 119 3.24 16.09 3.64
N ILE A 120 4.29 16.48 4.37
CA ILE A 120 4.34 17.80 5.04
C ILE A 120 4.31 18.94 4.01
N SER A 121 5.06 18.81 2.92
CA SER A 121 5.11 19.81 1.85
C SER A 121 3.73 20.02 1.22
N LEU A 122 3.00 18.94 0.96
CA LEU A 122 1.66 19.00 0.38
C LEU A 122 0.64 19.61 1.36
N LEU A 123 0.76 19.29 2.65
CA LEU A 123 -0.06 19.90 3.70
C LEU A 123 0.15 21.42 3.76
N LEU A 124 1.41 21.86 3.74
CA LEU A 124 1.78 23.28 3.74
C LEU A 124 1.31 23.97 2.45
N LEU A 125 1.42 23.31 1.30
CA LEU A 125 0.91 23.80 0.03
C LEU A 125 -0.60 24.07 0.13
N PHE A 126 -1.39 23.07 0.52
CA PHE A 126 -2.85 23.23 0.66
C PHE A 126 -3.22 24.32 1.65
N HIS A 127 -2.52 24.38 2.79
CA HIS A 127 -2.73 25.45 3.76
C HIS A 127 -2.45 26.83 3.18
N THR A 128 -1.36 26.99 2.43
CA THR A 128 -0.93 28.28 1.85
C THR A 128 -1.92 28.79 0.81
N ILE A 129 -2.50 27.88 0.01
CA ILE A 129 -3.52 28.22 -0.99
C ILE A 129 -4.95 28.28 -0.40
N GLY A 130 -5.10 28.19 0.93
CA GLY A 130 -6.38 28.31 1.62
C GLY A 130 -7.30 27.09 1.49
N VAL A 131 -6.78 25.93 1.07
CA VAL A 131 -7.55 24.69 0.97
C VAL A 131 -7.58 23.99 2.34
N PRO A 132 -8.76 23.79 2.94
CA PRO A 132 -8.86 23.13 4.24
C PRO A 132 -8.52 21.64 4.14
N ARG A 133 -8.06 21.08 5.26
CA ARG A 133 -7.77 19.64 5.37
C ARG A 133 -9.05 18.86 5.13
N SER A 134 -9.00 17.94 4.18
CA SER A 134 -10.16 17.12 3.78
C SER A 134 -9.71 15.78 3.20
N VAL A 135 -10.63 14.82 3.11
CA VAL A 135 -10.41 13.55 2.41
C VAL A 135 -9.90 13.80 0.98
N LEU A 136 -10.40 14.83 0.30
CA LEU A 136 -9.97 15.20 -1.05
C LEU A 136 -8.48 15.55 -1.11
N THR A 137 -7.99 16.37 -0.16
CA THR A 137 -6.56 16.72 -0.12
C THR A 137 -5.66 15.50 0.09
N VAL A 138 -6.14 14.52 0.86
CA VAL A 138 -5.43 13.25 1.07
C VAL A 138 -5.45 12.40 -0.20
N VAL A 139 -6.59 12.31 -0.89
CA VAL A 139 -6.73 11.59 -2.17
C VAL A 139 -5.80 12.16 -3.21
N ILE A 140 -5.78 13.49 -3.38
CA ILE A 140 -4.88 14.16 -4.33
C ILE A 140 -3.42 13.83 -4.01
N GLY A 141 -3.02 13.90 -2.74
CA GLY A 141 -1.66 13.55 -2.34
C GLY A 141 -1.27 12.12 -2.68
N HIS A 142 -2.15 11.15 -2.39
CA HIS A 142 -1.91 9.75 -2.75
C HIS A 142 -1.83 9.56 -4.26
N ILE A 143 -2.65 10.26 -5.05
CA ILE A 143 -2.57 10.21 -6.52
C ILE A 143 -1.20 10.69 -6.99
N VAL A 144 -0.75 11.86 -6.54
CA VAL A 144 0.54 12.43 -6.98
C VAL A 144 1.71 11.49 -6.65
N ILE A 145 1.67 10.85 -5.49
CA ILE A 145 2.69 9.91 -5.04
C ILE A 145 2.64 8.58 -5.80
N SER A 146 1.45 8.12 -6.21
CA SER A 146 1.23 6.80 -6.83
C SER A 146 1.37 6.79 -8.36
N VAL A 147 1.13 7.92 -9.02
CA VAL A 147 1.29 8.06 -10.49
C VAL A 147 2.64 7.57 -11.03
N PRO A 148 3.82 7.80 -10.40
CA PRO A 148 5.09 7.33 -10.93
C PRO A 148 5.24 5.79 -10.89
N TYR A 149 4.44 5.10 -10.07
CA TYR A 149 4.45 3.64 -9.92
C TYR A 149 3.39 2.93 -10.78
N THR A 150 2.46 3.68 -11.39
CA THR A 150 1.28 3.15 -12.08
C THR A 150 1.41 3.24 -13.58
#